data_AF-A0A6I0EWL3-F1
#
_entry.id   AF-A0A6I0EWL3-F1
#
_cell.length_a   1.000
_cell.length_b   1.000
_cell.length_c   1.000
_cell.angle_alpha   90.00
_cell.angle_beta   90.00
_cell.angle_gamma   90.00
#
_symmetry.space_group_name_H-M   'P 1'
#
loop_
_entity.id
_entity.type
_entity.pdbx_description
1 polymer ?
#
loop_
_entity_poly.entity_id
_entity_poly.type
_entity_poly.pdbx_seq_one_letter_code
_entity_poly.pdbx_strand_id
1 'polypeptide(L)'
;DTKKAAAAEDEKEITPPPQEIVTGSISGIDIMDLEDAVKELWKKEIYAESGMGCTGPIVMVNEERLQAAIKVLAEAGYVAGEASC
;
A
#
# COMPACT_ATOMS: atom_id res chain seq x y z
N ASP A 1 -14.97 -25.24 -7.34
CA ASP A 1 -15.57 -23.88 -7.28
C ASP A 1 -14.75 -23.01 -6.34
N THR A 2 -13.76 -22.31 -6.88
CA THR A 2 -12.81 -21.52 -6.06
C THR A 2 -13.18 -20.05 -6.18
N LYS A 3 -14.28 -19.64 -5.55
CA LYS A 3 -14.72 -18.24 -5.53
C LYS A 3 -14.29 -17.58 -4.22
N LYS A 4 -13.04 -17.12 -4.25
CA LYS A 4 -12.43 -15.97 -3.57
C LYS A 4 -13.21 -15.40 -2.37
N ALA A 5 -12.67 -15.70 -1.19
CA ALA A 5 -12.80 -14.94 0.07
C ALA A 5 -12.70 -13.43 -0.21
N ALA A 6 -13.72 -12.64 0.14
CA ALA A 6 -13.98 -12.07 1.47
C ALA A 6 -12.95 -11.01 1.85
N ALA A 7 -13.37 -9.74 1.84
CA ALA A 7 -13.40 -8.85 3.00
C ALA A 7 -13.48 -7.37 2.57
N ALA A 8 -14.18 -6.59 3.41
CA ALA A 8 -14.20 -5.13 3.51
C ALA A 8 -15.11 -4.36 2.53
N GLU A 9 -16.40 -4.50 2.76
CA GLU A 9 -17.31 -3.36 2.75
C GLU A 9 -16.91 -2.41 3.89
N ASP A 10 -16.37 -1.22 3.59
CA ASP A 10 -16.79 0.07 4.18
C ASP A 10 -16.03 1.27 3.56
N GLU A 11 -16.85 2.21 3.06
CA GLU A 11 -16.62 3.65 2.84
C GLU A 11 -15.78 4.17 1.65
N LYS A 12 -16.55 4.51 0.61
CA LYS A 12 -16.24 5.16 -0.68
C LYS A 12 -15.71 4.19 -1.72
N GLU A 13 -16.24 4.29 -2.93
CA GLU A 13 -15.91 3.50 -4.12
C GLU A 13 -14.43 3.66 -4.51
N ILE A 14 -13.53 3.12 -3.71
CA ILE A 14 -12.13 3.00 -4.06
C ILE A 14 -12.05 1.65 -4.79
N THR A 15 -12.38 1.67 -6.07
CA THR A 15 -12.27 0.48 -6.91
C THR A 15 -10.80 0.06 -6.91
N PRO A 16 -10.47 -1.19 -6.52
CA PRO A 16 -9.09 -1.64 -6.57
C PRO A 16 -8.62 -1.52 -8.02
N PRO A 17 -7.54 -0.76 -8.29
CA PRO A 17 -6.97 -0.66 -9.63
C PRO A 17 -6.57 -2.06 -10.13
N PRO A 18 -6.41 -2.26 -11.45
CA PRO A 18 -6.02 -3.57 -11.98
C PRO A 18 -4.79 -4.09 -11.23
N GLN A 19 -4.88 -5.35 -10.80
CA GLN A 19 -3.83 -5.99 -10.02
C GLN A 19 -2.52 -5.94 -10.82
N GLU A 20 -1.59 -5.10 -10.37
CA GLU A 20 -0.28 -4.96 -10.99
C GLU A 20 0.74 -5.81 -10.25
N ILE A 21 1.84 -6.12 -10.93
CA ILE A 21 2.93 -6.89 -10.35
C ILE A 21 3.59 -6.01 -9.29
N VAL A 22 3.34 -6.32 -8.02
CA VAL A 22 3.95 -5.61 -6.90
C VAL A 22 5.41 -6.05 -6.74
N THR A 23 6.31 -5.44 -7.50
CA THR A 23 7.76 -5.69 -7.43
C THR A 23 8.45 -4.82 -6.38
N GLY A 24 7.83 -3.70 -6.02
CA GLY A 24 8.30 -2.76 -5.03
C GLY A 24 7.69 -3.01 -3.66
N SER A 25 8.45 -2.75 -2.60
CA SER A 25 7.96 -2.76 -1.23
C SER A 25 8.39 -1.50 -0.49
N ILE A 26 7.47 -0.92 0.26
CA ILE A 26 7.64 0.28 1.05
C ILE A 26 7.51 -0.15 2.50
N SER A 27 8.63 -0.16 3.22
CA SER A 27 8.65 -0.42 4.65
C SER A 27 8.58 0.88 5.46
N GLY A 28 8.28 0.75 6.76
CA GLY A 28 8.24 1.89 7.67
C GLY A 28 6.93 2.67 7.64
N ILE A 29 5.83 2.01 7.25
CA ILE A 29 4.48 2.53 7.37
C ILE A 29 3.90 2.03 8.68
N ASP A 30 3.33 2.92 9.49
CA ASP A 30 2.70 2.51 10.74
C ASP A 30 1.47 1.63 10.48
N ILE A 31 1.27 0.62 11.33
CA ILE A 31 0.12 -0.31 11.20
C ILE A 31 -1.22 0.43 11.26
N MET A 32 -1.27 1.54 12.00
CA MET A 32 -2.47 2.37 12.09
C MET A 32 -2.75 3.14 10.79
N ASP A 33 -1.70 3.47 10.03
CA ASP A 33 -1.79 4.25 8.80
C ASP A 33 -1.72 3.40 7.53
N LEU A 34 -1.42 2.10 7.66
CA LEU A 34 -1.28 1.16 6.55
C LEU A 34 -2.51 1.14 5.64
N GLU A 35 -3.70 1.13 6.24
CA GLU A 35 -4.96 1.15 5.49
C GLU A 35 -5.19 2.48 4.78
N ASP A 36 -4.83 3.59 5.41
CA ASP A 36 -4.98 4.93 4.83
C ASP A 36 -3.97 5.18 3.70
N ALA A 37 -2.74 4.71 3.87
CA ALA A 37 -1.70 4.66 2.85
C ALA A 37 -2.18 3.88 1.61
N VAL A 38 -2.72 2.68 1.78
CA VAL A 38 -3.26 1.87 0.69
C VAL A 38 -4.43 2.57 0.00
N LYS A 39 -5.36 3.16 0.77
CA LYS A 39 -6.49 3.93 0.23
C LYS A 39 -6.03 5.17 -0.55
N GLU A 40 -4.99 5.87 -0.10
CA GLU A 40 -4.42 7.01 -0.83
C GLU A 40 -3.77 6.61 -2.16
N LEU A 41 -3.08 5.47 -2.17
CA LEU A 41 -2.48 4.93 -3.38
C LEU A 41 -3.57 4.52 -4.38
N TRP A 42 -4.61 3.83 -3.92
CA TRP A 42 -5.74 3.46 -4.77
C TRP A 42 -6.49 4.69 -5.34
N LYS A 43 -6.61 5.79 -4.57
CA LYS A 43 -7.16 7.07 -5.09
C LYS A 43 -6.33 7.67 -6.23
N LYS A 44 -5.05 7.34 -6.32
CA LYS A 44 -4.15 7.74 -7.42
C LYS A 44 -4.01 6.66 -8.49
N GLU A 45 -4.89 5.66 -8.49
CA GLU A 45 -4.85 4.50 -9.39
C GLU A 45 -3.56 3.68 -9.26
N ILE A 46 -2.92 3.72 -8.08
CA ILE A 46 -1.73 2.93 -7.77
C ILE A 46 -2.17 1.69 -7.01
N TYR A 47 -1.94 0.51 -7.58
CA TYR A 47 -2.18 -0.75 -6.88
C TYR A 47 -1.18 -0.89 -5.73
N ALA A 48 -1.73 -1.11 -4.54
CA ALA A 48 -0.99 -1.24 -3.30
C ALA A 48 -1.60 -2.36 -2.47
N GLU A 49 -0.75 -3.20 -1.89
CA GLU A 49 -1.13 -4.26 -0.97
C GLU A 49 -0.43 -4.05 0.38
N SER A 50 -1.21 -4.11 1.46
CA SER A 50 -0.66 -4.21 2.79
C SER A 50 -0.05 -5.59 3.00
N GLY A 51 1.19 -5.63 3.48
CA GLY A 51 1.90 -6.83 3.89
C GLY A 51 2.55 -6.67 5.26
N MET A 52 3.03 -7.79 5.79
CA MET A 52 3.84 -7.80 7.00
C MET A 52 5.16 -8.49 6.65
N GLY A 53 6.21 -7.68 6.49
CA GLY A 53 7.57 -8.16 6.24
C GLY A 53 8.21 -8.67 7.53
N CYS A 54 9.42 -9.24 7.41
CA CYS A 54 10.16 -9.75 8.57
C CYS A 54 10.45 -8.66 9.62
N THR A 55 10.43 -7.39 9.23
CA THR A 55 10.78 -6.23 10.07
C THR A 55 9.56 -5.34 10.38
N GLY A 56 8.34 -5.81 10.10
CA GLY A 56 7.10 -5.08 10.40
C GLY A 56 6.20 -4.81 9.18
N PRO A 57 5.20 -3.92 9.33
CA PRO A 57 4.29 -3.54 8.25
C PRO A 57 5.01 -2.96 7.04
N ILE A 58 4.62 -3.45 5.85
CA ILE A 58 5.11 -2.99 4.56
C ILE A 58 3.93 -2.83 3.60
N VAL A 59 4.04 -1.93 2.62
CA VAL A 59 3.10 -1.82 1.51
C VAL A 59 3.81 -2.21 0.22
N MET A 60 3.26 -3.18 -0.50
CA MET A 60 3.78 -3.64 -1.78
C MET A 60 3.10 -2.87 -2.91
N VAL A 61 3.87 -2.34 -3.85
CA VAL A 61 3.41 -1.54 -5.00
C VAL A 61 4.22 -1.92 -6.24
N ASN A 62 3.77 -1.54 -7.43
CA ASN A 62 4.57 -1.69 -8.65
C ASN A 62 5.79 -0.74 -8.63
N GLU A 63 6.97 -1.17 -9.06
CA GLU A 63 8.17 -0.32 -9.18
C GLU A 63 7.94 0.96 -10.00
N GLU A 64 7.14 0.90 -11.07
CA GLU A 64 6.80 2.09 -11.89
C GLU A 64 6.02 3.13 -11.09
N ARG A 65 5.26 2.68 -10.09
CA ARG A 65 4.48 3.51 -9.17
C ARG A 65 5.15 3.69 -7.82
N LEU A 66 6.23 2.98 -7.52
CA LEU A 66 6.92 3.02 -6.23
C LEU A 66 7.47 4.41 -5.93
N GLN A 67 8.08 5.09 -6.90
CA GLN A 67 8.52 6.48 -6.69
C GLN A 67 7.34 7.43 -6.40
N ALA A 68 6.23 7.26 -7.12
CA ALA A 68 5.03 8.07 -6.89
C ALA A 68 4.40 7.76 -5.52
N ALA A 69 4.33 6.48 -5.16
CA ALA A 69 3.81 5.99 -3.91
C ALA A 69 4.62 6.48 -2.72
N ILE A 70 5.94 6.30 -2.75
CA ILE A 70 6.85 6.83 -1.72
C ILE A 70 6.69 8.34 -1.58
N LYS A 71 6.58 9.07 -2.70
CA LYS A 71 6.40 10.52 -2.64
C LYS A 71 5.08 10.91 -1.98
N VAL A 72 3.99 10.24 -2.32
CA VAL A 72 2.66 10.47 -1.69
C VAL A 72 2.70 10.15 -0.21
N LEU A 73 3.24 8.99 0.15
CA LEU A 73 3.32 8.55 1.54
C LEU A 73 4.28 9.40 2.36
N ALA A 74 5.38 9.88 1.77
CA ALA A 74 6.31 10.81 2.42
C ALA A 74 5.69 12.20 2.59
N GLU A 75 4.94 12.70 1.60
CA GLU A 75 4.19 13.96 1.70
C GLU A 75 3.09 13.89 2.77
N ALA A 76 2.43 12.74 2.90
CA ALA A 76 1.44 12.48 3.93
C ALA A 76 2.04 12.14 5.31
N GLY A 77 3.35 11.86 5.37
CA GLY A 77 4.08 11.57 6.60
C GLY A 77 4.00 10.12 7.08
N TYR A 78 3.46 9.21 6.27
CA TYR A 78 3.35 7.77 6.59
C TYR A 78 4.66 7.02 6.45
N VAL A 79 5.63 7.56 5.71
CA VAL A 79 6.97 6.98 5.57
C VAL A 79 7.97 8.00 6.07
N ALA A 80 8.33 7.90 7.36
CA ALA A 80 9.54 8.51 7.88
C ALA A 80 10.70 7.60 7.48
N GLY A 81 11.55 8.08 6.57
CA GLY A 81 12.58 7.27 5.92
C GLY A 81 13.41 6.38 6.86
N GLU A 82 13.77 5.21 6.33
CA GLU A 82 14.78 4.30 6.86
C GLU A 82 14.65 3.96 8.35
N ALA A 83 13.92 2.88 8.65
CA ALA A 83 14.34 2.00 9.74
C ALA A 83 15.40 1.03 9.20
N SER A 84 16.57 1.58 8.89
CA SER A 84 17.82 0.85 8.72
C SER A 84 18.19 0.23 10.08
N CYS A 85 18.10 -1.10 10.20
CA CYS A 85 19.10 -2.00 10.81
C CYS A 85 18.59 -3.45 10.81
#